data_AF-A0A0K6GXU7-F1
#
_entry.id   AF-A0A0K6GXU7-F1
#
_cell.length_a   1.000
_cell.length_b   1.000
_cell.length_c   1.000
_cell.angle_alpha   90.00
_cell.angle_beta   90.00
_cell.angle_gamma   90.00
#
_symmetry.space_group_name_H-M   'P 1'
#
loop_
_entity.id
_entity.type
_entity.pdbx_description
1 polymer ?
#
loop_
_entity_poly.entity_id
_entity_poly.type
_entity_poly.pdbx_seq_one_letter_code
_entity_poly.pdbx_strand_id
1 'polypeptide(L)'
;MQKQGFVLLEVIAAVVILSSLMVVTTQVWQSMAKNRNQHDWITDAEMIRQATLDYWVNQGTPPTTLSDVFTTTQLASFTKPWQQSWYFVESDHWLELSIDAPSVAEADWFASQVAGAFAQSERLIVPIWQPAGSWSTEHLLHRTPVFDKPHLNSMEADLDMTNQVISNVANLNANQIDADSIVASSILSTSLRATSIEVDTLYVADVITPQHRLSTLAYWVDEYEQLWLSCQQQGKCM
;
A
#
# COMPACT_ATOMS: atom_id res chain seq x y z
N MET A 1 68.55 -2.45 49.29
CA MET A 1 67.44 -1.47 49.40
C MET A 1 66.74 -1.12 48.08
N GLN A 2 67.23 -1.52 46.88
CA GLN A 2 66.58 -1.16 45.61
C GLN A 2 65.25 -1.89 45.27
N LYS A 3 64.93 -3.04 45.90
CA LYS A 3 63.72 -3.81 45.55
C LYS A 3 62.40 -3.20 46.07
N GLN A 4 62.44 -2.33 47.08
CA GLN A 4 61.22 -1.73 47.64
C GLN A 4 60.67 -0.57 46.78
N GLY A 5 61.54 0.14 46.04
CA GLY A 5 61.10 1.21 45.14
C GLY A 5 60.33 0.71 43.91
N PHE A 6 60.62 -0.51 43.46
CA PHE A 6 59.96 -1.10 42.29
C PHE A 6 58.51 -1.55 42.61
N VAL A 7 58.29 -2.13 43.79
CA VAL A 7 56.96 -2.57 44.24
C VAL A 7 56.00 -1.39 44.38
N LEU A 8 56.48 -0.24 44.90
CA LEU A 8 55.65 0.96 45.03
C LEU A 8 55.19 1.49 43.66
N LEU A 9 56.11 1.53 42.69
CA LEU A 9 55.82 2.03 41.34
C LEU A 9 54.85 1.10 40.59
N GLU A 10 55.00 -0.21 40.77
CA GLU A 10 54.10 -1.22 40.19
C GLU A 10 52.69 -1.12 40.77
N VAL A 11 52.55 -0.91 42.08
CA VAL A 11 51.23 -0.70 42.71
C VAL A 11 50.58 0.59 42.23
N ILE A 12 51.32 1.69 42.12
CA ILE A 12 50.78 2.96 41.61
C ILE A 12 50.34 2.80 40.15
N ALA A 13 51.15 2.16 39.31
CA ALA A 13 50.80 1.89 37.92
C ALA A 13 49.55 1.01 37.81
N ALA A 14 49.45 -0.06 38.61
CA ALA A 14 48.28 -0.93 38.64
C ALA A 14 47.01 -0.19 39.08
N VAL A 15 47.09 0.66 40.10
CA VAL A 15 45.95 1.47 40.56
C VAL A 15 45.50 2.45 39.47
N VAL A 16 46.43 3.16 38.81
CA VAL A 16 46.09 4.08 37.72
C VAL A 16 45.42 3.34 36.55
N ILE A 17 45.94 2.18 36.17
CA ILE A 17 45.33 1.36 35.11
C ILE A 17 43.93 0.90 35.51
N LEU A 18 43.74 0.38 36.73
CA LEU A 18 42.44 -0.07 37.21
C LEU A 18 41.42 1.07 37.32
N SER A 19 41.83 2.24 37.81
CA SER A 19 40.97 3.42 37.87
C SER A 19 40.55 3.89 36.48
N SER A 20 41.48 3.91 35.51
CA SER A 20 41.16 4.27 34.12
C SER A 20 40.20 3.28 33.47
N LEU A 21 40.41 1.97 33.71
CA LEU A 21 39.53 0.92 33.20
C LEU A 21 38.10 1.07 33.75
N MET A 22 37.96 1.38 35.04
CA MET A 22 36.66 1.56 35.68
C MET A 22 35.87 2.76 35.12
N VAL A 23 36.56 3.85 34.76
CA VAL A 23 35.91 5.01 34.11
C VAL A 23 35.40 4.64 32.71
N VAL A 24 36.20 3.91 31.92
CA VAL A 24 35.78 3.48 30.58
C VAL A 24 34.60 2.53 30.64
N THR A 25 34.61 1.55 31.56
CA THR A 25 33.50 0.58 31.68
C THR A 25 32.19 1.24 32.11
N THR A 26 32.25 2.21 33.04
CA THR A 26 31.05 2.95 33.47
C THR A 26 30.46 3.80 32.35
N GLN A 27 31.29 4.46 31.53
CA GLN A 27 30.82 5.20 30.35
C GLN A 27 30.17 4.30 29.31
N VAL A 28 30.78 3.16 28.99
CA VAL A 28 30.21 2.18 28.04
C VAL A 28 28.87 1.66 28.55
N TRP A 29 28.77 1.32 29.84
CA TRP A 29 27.54 0.81 30.42
C TRP A 29 26.42 1.85 30.43
N GLN A 30 26.73 3.11 30.72
CA GLN A 30 25.79 4.23 30.63
C GLN A 30 25.30 4.44 29.19
N SER A 31 26.19 4.36 28.21
CA SER A 31 25.82 4.45 26.80
C SER A 31 24.91 3.30 26.36
N MET A 32 25.23 2.06 26.76
CA MET A 32 24.37 0.90 26.49
C MET A 32 23.00 1.02 27.15
N ALA A 33 22.94 1.49 28.40
CA ALA A 33 21.69 1.73 29.11
C ALA A 33 20.84 2.81 28.42
N LYS A 34 21.46 3.91 27.95
CA LYS A 34 20.76 4.96 27.18
C LYS A 34 20.15 4.37 25.91
N ASN A 35 20.93 3.61 25.14
CA ASN A 35 20.44 3.01 23.88
C ASN A 35 19.30 2.01 24.11
N ARG A 36 19.36 1.23 25.20
CA ARG A 36 18.28 0.29 25.55
C ARG A 36 16.99 1.03 25.89
N ASN A 37 17.07 2.03 26.77
CA ASN A 37 15.90 2.84 27.13
C ASN A 37 15.29 3.52 25.90
N GLN A 38 16.13 4.03 25.00
CA GLN A 38 15.70 4.64 23.75
C GLN A 38 14.93 3.66 22.85
N HIS A 39 15.36 2.41 22.76
CA HIS A 39 14.64 1.38 22.03
C HIS A 39 13.28 1.04 22.68
N ASP A 40 13.25 0.95 24.01
CA ASP A 40 12.02 0.71 24.76
C ASP A 40 11.02 1.87 24.57
N TRP A 41 11.50 3.13 24.53
CA TRP A 41 10.66 4.31 24.26
C TRP A 41 9.98 4.25 22.89
N ILE A 42 10.70 3.84 21.84
CA ILE A 42 10.16 3.71 20.48
C ILE A 42 9.10 2.61 20.45
N THR A 43 9.39 1.48 21.10
CA THR A 43 8.46 0.34 21.18
C THR A 43 7.17 0.73 21.92
N ASP A 44 7.30 1.43 23.05
CA ASP A 44 6.16 1.92 23.83
C ASP A 44 5.34 2.94 23.03
N ALA A 45 5.98 3.87 22.31
CA ALA A 45 5.28 4.86 21.47
C ALA A 45 4.43 4.19 20.37
N GLU A 46 5.00 3.21 19.66
CA GLU A 46 4.28 2.46 18.61
C GLU A 46 3.15 1.61 19.18
N MET A 47 3.35 0.98 20.34
CA MET A 47 2.30 0.22 21.03
C MET A 47 1.16 1.13 21.48
N ILE A 48 1.46 2.30 22.06
CA ILE A 48 0.44 3.29 22.44
C ILE A 48 -0.33 3.74 21.21
N ARG A 49 0.36 4.07 20.11
CA ARG A 49 -0.25 4.46 18.84
C ARG A 49 -1.21 3.39 18.32
N GLN A 50 -0.76 2.13 18.28
CA GLN A 50 -1.56 1.02 17.77
C GLN A 50 -2.79 0.74 18.65
N ALA A 51 -2.63 0.65 19.97
CA ALA A 51 -3.75 0.41 20.87
C ALA A 51 -4.78 1.56 20.85
N THR A 52 -4.31 2.79 20.64
CA THR A 52 -5.17 3.97 20.47
C THR A 52 -5.98 3.90 19.17
N LEU A 53 -5.36 3.47 18.07
CA LEU A 53 -6.08 3.20 16.82
C LEU A 53 -7.13 2.11 17.01
N ASP A 54 -6.78 0.99 17.65
CA ASP A 54 -7.71 -0.11 17.92
C ASP A 54 -8.87 0.35 18.80
N TYR A 55 -8.61 1.16 19.82
CA TYR A 55 -9.65 1.77 20.64
C TYR A 55 -10.59 2.63 19.79
N TRP A 56 -10.05 3.52 18.95
CA TRP A 56 -10.84 4.42 18.12
C TRP A 56 -11.69 3.65 17.10
N VAL A 57 -11.15 2.59 16.49
CA VAL A 57 -11.91 1.69 15.61
C VAL A 57 -13.10 1.07 16.34
N ASN A 58 -12.90 0.60 17.57
CA ASN A 58 -13.91 -0.15 18.32
C ASN A 58 -14.97 0.74 18.97
N GLN A 59 -14.58 1.91 19.47
CA GLN A 59 -15.50 2.82 20.18
C GLN A 59 -16.11 3.88 19.26
N GLY A 60 -15.56 4.08 18.06
CA GLY A 60 -16.00 5.11 17.11
C GLY A 60 -15.57 6.53 17.47
N THR A 61 -14.99 6.74 18.65
CA THR A 61 -14.47 8.04 19.13
C THR A 61 -13.02 7.88 19.60
N PRO A 62 -12.16 8.91 19.43
CA PRO A 62 -10.80 8.86 19.95
C PRO A 62 -10.81 8.82 21.49
N PRO A 63 -9.81 8.19 22.13
CA PRO A 63 -9.67 8.26 23.58
C PRO A 63 -9.28 9.67 24.02
N THR A 64 -9.74 10.06 25.20
CA THR A 64 -9.39 11.37 25.80
C THR A 64 -8.15 11.28 26.67
N THR A 65 -7.92 10.11 27.29
CA THR A 65 -6.78 9.85 28.16
C THR A 65 -6.19 8.46 27.90
N LEU A 66 -4.93 8.25 28.29
CA LEU A 66 -4.30 6.93 28.20
C LEU A 66 -5.00 5.87 29.05
N SER A 67 -5.69 6.28 30.11
CA SER A 67 -6.47 5.38 30.96
C SER A 67 -7.71 4.81 30.26
N ASP A 68 -8.16 5.44 29.17
CA ASP A 68 -9.26 4.92 28.35
C ASP A 68 -8.81 3.69 27.55
N VAL A 69 -7.52 3.65 27.18
CA VAL A 69 -6.92 2.60 26.34
C VAL A 69 -6.23 1.52 27.17
N PHE A 70 -5.60 1.90 28.29
CA PHE A 70 -4.73 1.03 29.07
C PHE A 70 -5.15 0.97 30.53
N THR A 71 -4.96 -0.20 31.15
CA THR A 71 -5.12 -0.36 32.60
C THR A 71 -3.96 0.29 33.36
N THR A 72 -4.19 0.62 34.64
CA THR A 72 -3.15 1.22 35.50
C THR A 72 -1.89 0.36 35.60
N THR A 73 -2.02 -0.97 35.56
CA THR A 73 -0.88 -1.89 35.59
C THR A 73 -0.08 -1.87 34.29
N GLN A 74 -0.74 -1.75 33.14
CA GLN A 74 -0.07 -1.56 31.84
C GLN A 74 0.64 -0.21 31.76
N LEU A 75 -0.01 0.87 32.20
CA LEU A 75 0.60 2.20 32.23
C LEU A 75 1.83 2.27 33.15
N ALA A 76 1.86 1.49 34.24
CA ALA A 76 3.02 1.39 35.12
C ALA A 76 4.19 0.63 34.48
N SER A 77 3.93 -0.19 33.46
CA SER A 77 4.98 -0.93 32.74
C SER A 77 5.64 -0.12 31.63
N PHE A 78 4.99 0.95 31.15
CA PHE A 78 5.56 1.80 30.12
C PHE A 78 6.74 2.59 30.65
N THR A 79 7.79 2.60 29.85
CA THR A 79 8.94 3.45 30.09
C THR A 79 8.50 4.88 29.86
N LYS A 80 8.83 5.77 30.80
CA LYS A 80 8.53 7.21 30.69
C LYS A 80 9.73 7.92 30.04
N PRO A 81 9.68 8.31 28.76
CA PRO A 81 10.76 9.06 28.14
C PRO A 81 11.01 10.33 28.94
N TRP A 82 12.27 10.55 29.33
CA TRP A 82 12.66 11.71 30.15
C TRP A 82 11.85 11.88 31.45
N GLN A 83 11.28 10.80 31.99
CA GLN A 83 10.39 10.80 33.16
C GLN A 83 9.06 11.56 32.94
N GLN A 84 8.75 11.91 31.69
CA GLN A 84 7.49 12.55 31.31
C GLN A 84 6.45 11.49 30.94
N SER A 85 5.18 11.81 31.20
CA SER A 85 4.06 10.97 30.78
C SER A 85 3.59 11.41 29.40
N TRP A 86 3.20 10.45 28.57
CA TRP A 86 2.46 10.69 27.34
C TRP A 86 1.09 11.31 27.65
N TYR A 87 0.58 12.11 26.72
CA TYR A 87 -0.76 12.69 26.79
C TYR A 87 -1.36 12.84 25.40
N PHE A 88 -2.70 12.91 25.33
CA PHE A 88 -3.42 13.16 24.10
C PHE A 88 -3.82 14.63 23.97
N VAL A 89 -3.74 15.15 22.75
CA VAL A 89 -4.32 16.44 22.36
C VAL A 89 -5.23 16.19 21.17
N GLU A 90 -6.49 16.60 21.28
CA GLU A 90 -7.44 16.50 20.18
C GLU A 90 -7.17 17.62 19.15
N SER A 91 -7.08 17.23 17.89
CA SER A 91 -6.95 18.12 16.74
C SER A 91 -8.10 17.89 15.77
N ASP A 92 -8.32 18.79 14.81
CA ASP A 92 -9.50 18.77 13.94
C ASP A 92 -9.63 17.49 13.08
N HIS A 93 -8.50 16.83 12.77
CA HIS A 93 -8.45 15.70 11.83
C HIS A 93 -7.66 14.47 12.33
N TRP A 94 -7.03 14.55 13.50
CA TRP A 94 -6.27 13.45 14.10
C TRP A 94 -6.19 13.64 15.62
N LEU A 95 -5.82 12.56 16.31
CA LEU A 95 -5.44 12.64 17.73
C LEU A 95 -3.91 12.74 17.83
N GLU A 96 -3.42 13.69 18.60
CA GLU A 96 -1.99 13.87 18.82
C GLU A 96 -1.57 13.13 20.08
N LEU A 97 -0.74 12.09 19.93
CA LEU A 97 -0.01 11.52 21.04
C LEU A 97 1.27 12.34 21.26
N SER A 98 1.34 13.04 22.38
CA SER A 98 2.39 14.02 22.66
C SER A 98 3.19 13.71 23.91
N ILE A 99 4.45 14.15 23.92
CA ILE A 99 5.33 14.17 25.09
C ILE A 99 6.34 15.32 24.97
N ASP A 100 6.65 15.97 26.09
CA ASP A 100 7.61 17.07 26.12
C ASP A 100 9.04 16.54 26.39
N ALA A 101 9.96 16.86 25.50
CA ALA A 101 11.36 16.53 25.56
C ALA A 101 12.15 17.60 26.34
N PRO A 102 13.32 17.25 26.91
CA PRO A 102 14.16 18.22 27.62
C PRO A 102 14.86 19.21 26.67
N SER A 103 14.85 18.96 25.36
CA SER A 103 15.42 19.86 24.35
C SER A 103 14.87 19.53 22.97
N VAL A 104 14.94 20.51 22.06
CA VAL A 104 14.57 20.35 20.64
C VAL A 104 15.33 19.19 19.98
N ALA A 105 16.62 19.03 20.28
CA ALA A 105 17.43 17.95 19.70
C ALA A 105 16.99 16.54 20.14
N GLU A 106 16.52 16.39 21.38
CA GLU A 106 15.98 15.11 21.88
C GLU A 106 14.59 14.84 21.28
N ALA A 107 13.75 15.88 21.10
CA ALA A 107 12.48 15.75 20.38
C ALA A 107 12.68 15.35 18.90
N ASP A 108 13.57 16.04 18.20
CA ASP A 108 13.92 15.76 16.80
C ASP A 108 14.51 14.35 16.63
N TRP A 109 15.42 13.95 17.52
CA TRP A 109 15.97 12.60 17.52
C TRP A 109 14.85 11.58 17.68
N PHE A 110 13.96 11.74 18.67
CA PHE A 110 12.91 10.75 18.90
C PHE A 110 11.87 10.74 17.75
N ALA A 111 11.49 11.90 17.22
CA ALA A 111 10.61 12.01 16.05
C ALA A 111 11.18 11.27 14.84
N SER A 112 12.50 11.32 14.62
CA SER A 112 13.15 10.60 13.53
C SER A 112 13.09 9.06 13.64
N GLN A 113 12.80 8.54 14.84
CA GLN A 113 12.76 7.09 15.10
C GLN A 113 11.34 6.50 15.01
N VAL A 114 10.30 7.34 15.10
CA VAL A 114 8.89 6.90 15.12
C VAL A 114 8.23 7.31 13.80
N ALA A 115 7.59 6.37 13.12
CA ALA A 115 7.09 6.61 11.77
C ALA A 115 5.95 7.65 11.76
N GLY A 116 6.12 8.71 10.96
CA GLY A 116 5.13 9.79 10.84
C GLY A 116 5.11 10.77 12.01
N ALA A 117 5.95 10.58 13.03
CA ALA A 117 6.12 11.53 14.11
C ALA A 117 6.89 12.77 13.64
N PHE A 118 6.67 13.89 14.32
CA PHE A 118 7.40 15.13 14.10
C PHE A 118 7.62 15.88 15.41
N ALA A 119 8.60 16.77 15.43
CA ALA A 119 8.87 17.62 16.58
C ALA A 119 8.35 19.05 16.34
N GLN A 120 7.75 19.64 17.36
CA GLN A 120 7.36 21.04 17.39
C GLN A 120 8.00 21.69 18.63
N SER A 121 9.10 22.40 18.42
CA SER A 121 9.94 22.92 19.50
C SER A 121 10.46 21.76 20.37
N GLU A 122 10.10 21.72 21.66
CA GLU A 122 10.50 20.65 22.59
C GLU A 122 9.46 19.54 22.67
N ARG A 123 8.39 19.57 21.88
CA ARG A 123 7.34 18.56 21.92
C ARG A 123 7.49 17.56 20.79
N LEU A 124 7.50 16.27 21.13
CA LEU A 124 7.31 15.19 20.17
C LEU A 124 5.81 14.99 19.94
N ILE A 125 5.39 14.93 18.68
CA ILE A 125 4.01 14.69 18.28
C ILE A 125 3.97 13.46 17.37
N VAL A 126 3.17 12.48 17.77
CA VAL A 126 2.87 11.27 16.98
C VAL A 126 1.41 11.36 16.51
N PRO A 127 1.15 11.70 15.24
CA PRO A 127 -0.21 11.85 14.74
C PRO A 127 -0.90 10.49 14.59
N ILE A 128 -2.10 10.38 15.14
CA ILE A 128 -2.96 9.21 15.05
C ILE A 128 -4.17 9.57 14.20
N TRP A 129 -4.16 9.15 12.94
CA TRP A 129 -5.22 9.46 11.99
C TRP A 129 -6.51 8.71 12.31
N GLN A 130 -7.63 9.38 12.07
CA GLN A 130 -8.95 8.77 12.16
C GLN A 130 -9.04 7.53 11.24
N PRO A 131 -9.46 6.36 11.75
CA PRO A 131 -9.59 5.15 10.94
C PRO A 131 -10.62 5.34 9.82
N ALA A 132 -10.28 4.92 8.59
CA ALA A 132 -11.13 5.08 7.41
C ALA A 132 -12.53 4.41 7.53
N GLY A 133 -12.70 3.46 8.46
CA GLY A 133 -13.99 2.81 8.76
C GLY A 133 -14.91 3.59 9.71
N SER A 134 -14.44 4.69 10.32
CA SER A 134 -15.25 5.53 11.20
C SER A 134 -16.03 6.62 10.43
N TRP A 135 -15.84 6.72 9.11
CA TRP A 135 -16.72 7.51 8.26
C TRP A 135 -18.07 6.82 8.23
N SER A 136 -19.12 7.56 8.62
CA SER A 136 -20.50 7.10 8.58
C SER A 136 -20.76 6.32 7.29
N THR A 137 -21.13 5.06 7.44
CA THR A 137 -21.53 4.16 6.34
C THR A 137 -22.71 4.71 5.54
N GLU A 138 -23.34 5.80 5.98
CA GLU A 138 -24.36 6.54 5.20
C GLU A 138 -23.82 7.10 3.87
N HIS A 139 -22.50 7.26 3.72
CA HIS A 139 -21.91 7.82 2.49
C HIS A 139 -21.31 6.78 1.53
N LEU A 140 -21.28 5.51 1.93
CA LEU A 140 -20.91 4.42 1.03
C LEU A 140 -22.20 3.78 0.51
N LEU A 141 -22.43 3.84 -0.80
CA LEU A 141 -23.48 3.07 -1.48
C LEU A 141 -23.17 1.57 -1.41
N HIS A 142 -23.20 0.99 -0.20
CA HIS A 142 -23.03 -0.43 0.01
C HIS A 142 -24.40 -1.06 0.21
N ARG A 143 -25.00 -1.58 -0.88
CA ARG A 143 -26.20 -2.41 -0.76
C ARG A 143 -25.77 -3.78 -0.24
N THR A 144 -26.14 -4.12 0.98
CA THR A 144 -26.12 -5.50 1.45
C THR A 144 -27.20 -6.29 0.69
N PRO A 145 -26.84 -7.42 0.05
CA PRO A 145 -27.81 -8.22 -0.69
C PRO A 145 -28.88 -8.77 0.24
N VAL A 146 -30.16 -8.51 -0.08
CA VAL A 146 -31.32 -9.07 0.63
C VAL A 146 -31.72 -10.35 -0.07
N PHE A 147 -31.20 -11.49 0.38
CA PHE A 147 -31.36 -12.79 -0.29
C PHE A 147 -32.83 -13.20 -0.46
N ASP A 148 -33.69 -12.78 0.47
CA ASP A 148 -35.10 -13.15 0.49
C ASP A 148 -35.97 -12.28 -0.44
N LYS A 149 -35.40 -11.18 -0.95
CA LYS A 149 -36.08 -10.20 -1.80
C LYS A 149 -35.18 -9.81 -2.98
N PRO A 150 -34.98 -10.71 -3.95
CA PRO A 150 -34.06 -10.50 -5.07
C PRO A 150 -34.40 -9.26 -5.92
N HIS A 151 -35.68 -8.86 -5.96
CA HIS A 151 -36.13 -7.63 -6.63
C HIS A 151 -35.61 -6.33 -5.99
N LEU A 152 -35.18 -6.36 -4.72
CA LEU A 152 -34.51 -5.21 -4.08
C LEU A 152 -33.02 -5.14 -4.40
N ASN A 153 -32.45 -6.25 -4.89
CA ASN A 153 -31.05 -6.34 -5.34
C ASN A 153 -30.92 -6.08 -6.86
N SER A 154 -32.02 -6.11 -7.61
CA SER A 154 -32.05 -5.61 -8.98
C SER A 154 -32.16 -4.09 -8.96
N MET A 155 -31.16 -3.40 -9.50
CA MET A 155 -31.36 -2.02 -9.96
C MET A 155 -32.11 -2.08 -11.28
N GLU A 156 -33.40 -1.78 -11.25
CA GLU A 156 -34.13 -1.32 -12.42
C GLU A 156 -33.89 0.20 -12.49
N ALA A 157 -32.66 0.57 -12.85
CA ALA A 157 -32.27 1.97 -12.97
C ALA A 157 -31.86 2.20 -14.43
N ASP A 158 -32.68 2.99 -15.12
CA ASP A 158 -32.19 3.75 -16.26
C ASP A 158 -31.11 4.70 -15.73
N LEU A 159 -29.85 4.30 -15.91
CA LEU A 159 -28.71 5.00 -15.36
C LEU A 159 -28.29 6.07 -16.37
N ASP A 160 -28.93 7.24 -16.32
CA ASP A 160 -28.45 8.41 -17.05
C ASP A 160 -27.20 8.96 -16.36
N MET A 161 -26.06 8.78 -17.01
CA MET A 161 -24.76 9.19 -16.49
C MET A 161 -24.28 10.52 -17.04
N THR A 162 -25.07 11.24 -17.86
CA THR A 162 -24.81 12.60 -18.40
C THR A 162 -23.36 13.15 -18.20
N ASN A 163 -22.37 12.53 -18.87
CA ASN A 163 -20.91 12.84 -18.82
C ASN A 163 -20.05 12.30 -17.66
N GLN A 164 -20.49 11.29 -16.93
CA GLN A 164 -19.69 10.58 -15.92
C GLN A 164 -19.00 9.37 -16.52
N VAL A 165 -17.73 9.16 -16.17
CA VAL A 165 -16.93 8.03 -16.63
C VAL A 165 -17.11 6.85 -15.67
N ILE A 166 -17.61 5.72 -16.16
CA ILE A 166 -17.44 4.45 -15.46
C ILE A 166 -16.03 3.95 -15.71
N SER A 167 -15.23 3.82 -14.65
CA SER A 167 -13.89 3.21 -14.69
C SER A 167 -13.83 2.00 -13.78
N ASN A 168 -12.81 1.14 -13.97
CA ASN A 168 -12.54 -0.04 -13.13
C ASN A 168 -13.65 -1.11 -13.11
N VAL A 169 -14.36 -1.31 -14.22
CA VAL A 169 -15.29 -2.43 -14.36
C VAL A 169 -14.52 -3.73 -14.61
N ALA A 170 -14.51 -4.63 -13.64
CA ALA A 170 -13.81 -5.91 -13.76
C ALA A 170 -14.47 -6.83 -14.80
N ASN A 171 -15.80 -6.93 -14.79
CA ASN A 171 -16.58 -7.73 -15.73
C ASN A 171 -17.90 -7.03 -16.06
N LEU A 172 -18.22 -6.89 -17.34
CA LEU A 172 -19.52 -6.46 -17.82
C LEU A 172 -20.23 -7.66 -18.46
N ASN A 173 -21.27 -8.17 -17.81
CA ASN A 173 -22.13 -9.21 -18.39
C ASN A 173 -23.44 -8.56 -18.86
N ALA A 174 -23.61 -8.47 -20.18
CA ALA A 174 -24.77 -7.83 -20.79
C ALA A 174 -25.30 -8.71 -21.93
N ASN A 175 -26.63 -8.77 -22.05
CA ASN A 175 -27.28 -9.45 -23.18
C ASN A 175 -27.15 -8.64 -24.48
N GLN A 176 -27.12 -7.32 -24.37
CA GLN A 176 -26.98 -6.38 -25.47
C GLN A 176 -26.18 -5.17 -25.00
N ILE A 177 -25.25 -4.71 -25.83
CA ILE A 177 -24.53 -3.46 -25.67
C ILE A 177 -24.84 -2.64 -26.92
N ASP A 178 -25.42 -1.46 -26.74
CA ASP A 178 -25.63 -0.48 -27.80
C ASP A 178 -24.67 0.69 -27.54
N ALA A 179 -23.76 0.94 -28.48
CA ALA A 179 -22.68 1.91 -28.33
C ALA A 179 -22.28 2.49 -29.68
N ASP A 180 -22.08 3.81 -29.73
CA ASP A 180 -21.59 4.49 -30.93
C ASP A 180 -20.14 4.12 -31.27
N SER A 181 -19.32 3.87 -30.25
CA SER A 181 -17.92 3.49 -30.42
C SER A 181 -17.47 2.55 -29.31
N ILE A 182 -16.65 1.57 -29.69
CA ILE A 182 -15.98 0.66 -28.76
C ILE A 182 -14.49 0.68 -29.10
N VAL A 183 -13.67 1.09 -28.13
CA VAL A 183 -12.21 1.05 -28.25
C VAL A 183 -11.70 -0.02 -27.30
N ALA A 184 -11.16 -1.10 -27.86
CA ALA A 184 -10.64 -2.23 -27.10
C ALA A 184 -9.29 -2.68 -27.67
N SER A 185 -8.40 -3.16 -26.80
CA SER A 185 -7.12 -3.76 -27.22
C SER A 185 -7.30 -5.14 -27.86
N SER A 186 -8.32 -5.88 -27.44
CA SER A 186 -8.65 -7.20 -27.97
C SER A 186 -10.14 -7.46 -27.85
N ILE A 187 -10.72 -8.05 -28.90
CA ILE A 187 -12.11 -8.54 -28.89
C ILE A 187 -12.07 -10.03 -29.24
N LEU A 188 -12.58 -10.87 -28.35
CA LEU A 188 -12.83 -12.27 -28.63
C LEU A 188 -14.32 -12.46 -28.88
N SER A 189 -14.68 -12.79 -30.13
CA SER A 189 -16.07 -13.04 -30.50
C SER A 189 -16.21 -14.40 -31.17
N THR A 190 -17.31 -15.09 -30.89
CA THR A 190 -17.71 -16.32 -31.59
C THR A 190 -18.31 -16.01 -32.97
N SER A 191 -18.90 -14.83 -33.14
CA SER A 191 -19.51 -14.39 -34.39
C SER A 191 -19.49 -12.86 -34.45
N LEU A 192 -18.96 -12.33 -35.55
CA LEU A 192 -18.98 -10.90 -35.83
C LEU A 192 -19.79 -10.67 -37.11
N ARG A 193 -20.84 -9.87 -37.02
CA ARG A 193 -21.58 -9.37 -38.17
C ARG A 193 -21.34 -7.88 -38.29
N ALA A 194 -20.71 -7.46 -39.38
CA ALA A 194 -20.43 -6.07 -39.66
C ALA A 194 -20.81 -5.73 -41.10
N THR A 195 -21.24 -4.50 -41.34
CA THR A 195 -21.50 -3.98 -42.69
C THR A 195 -20.21 -3.68 -43.43
N SER A 196 -19.20 -3.21 -42.71
CA SER A 196 -17.86 -2.90 -43.21
C SER A 196 -16.83 -3.24 -42.13
N ILE A 197 -15.66 -3.73 -42.56
CA ILE A 197 -14.51 -3.99 -41.70
C ILE A 197 -13.30 -3.40 -42.39
N GLU A 198 -12.60 -2.49 -41.71
CA GLU A 198 -11.32 -1.94 -42.13
C GLU A 198 -10.26 -2.43 -41.15
N VAL A 199 -9.25 -3.11 -41.68
CA VAL A 199 -8.18 -3.74 -40.88
C VAL A 199 -6.86 -3.61 -41.62
N ASP A 200 -5.78 -3.33 -40.88
CA ASP A 200 -4.42 -3.28 -41.45
C ASP A 200 -3.94 -4.67 -41.89
N THR A 201 -4.33 -5.71 -41.14
CA THR A 201 -3.96 -7.09 -41.44
C THR A 201 -5.06 -8.03 -40.96
N LEU A 202 -5.48 -8.93 -41.84
CA LEU A 202 -6.50 -9.94 -41.57
C LEU A 202 -5.89 -11.34 -41.64
N TYR A 203 -5.81 -12.02 -40.50
CA TYR A 203 -5.45 -13.44 -40.44
C TYR A 203 -6.72 -14.27 -40.35
N VAL A 204 -7.01 -15.02 -41.42
CA VAL A 204 -8.22 -15.85 -41.53
C VAL A 204 -7.84 -17.23 -42.03
N ALA A 205 -8.44 -18.26 -41.44
CA ALA A 205 -8.24 -19.64 -41.87
C ALA A 205 -8.98 -19.95 -43.17
N ASP A 206 -10.17 -19.36 -43.35
CA ASP A 206 -10.97 -19.47 -44.57
C ASP A 206 -11.86 -18.23 -44.71
N VAL A 207 -12.17 -17.86 -45.95
CA VAL A 207 -13.11 -16.78 -46.27
C VAL A 207 -14.18 -17.35 -47.18
N ILE A 208 -15.42 -17.38 -46.70
CA ILE A 208 -16.57 -17.89 -47.45
C ILE A 208 -17.37 -16.69 -47.94
N THR A 209 -17.39 -16.49 -49.26
CA THR A 209 -18.27 -15.50 -49.90
C THR A 209 -19.58 -16.17 -50.33
N PRO A 210 -20.64 -15.42 -50.66
CA PRO A 210 -21.89 -16.00 -51.16
C PRO A 210 -21.70 -16.87 -52.41
N GLN A 211 -20.66 -16.60 -53.21
CA GLN A 211 -20.39 -17.31 -54.45
C GLN A 211 -19.45 -18.50 -54.21
N HIS A 212 -18.28 -18.27 -53.61
CA HIS A 212 -17.24 -19.31 -53.43
C HIS A 212 -16.37 -19.08 -52.19
N ARG A 213 -15.63 -20.10 -51.78
CA ARG A 213 -14.57 -19.97 -50.77
C ARG A 213 -13.31 -19.38 -51.41
N LEU A 214 -12.54 -18.60 -50.66
CA LEU A 214 -11.28 -18.03 -51.15
C LEU A 214 -10.26 -19.12 -51.47
N SER A 215 -10.28 -20.23 -50.73
CA SER A 215 -9.51 -21.43 -51.03
C SER A 215 -9.82 -22.00 -52.43
N THR A 216 -11.08 -21.93 -52.87
CA THR A 216 -11.48 -22.32 -54.23
C THR A 216 -10.94 -21.35 -55.27
N LEU A 217 -10.92 -20.04 -54.98
CA LEU A 217 -10.31 -19.05 -55.86
C LEU A 217 -8.81 -19.32 -56.05
N ALA A 218 -8.09 -19.61 -54.97
CA ALA A 218 -6.67 -19.97 -55.03
C ALA A 218 -6.43 -21.20 -55.92
N TYR A 219 -7.25 -22.25 -55.75
CA TYR A 219 -7.20 -23.43 -56.61
C TYR A 219 -7.42 -23.10 -58.10
N TRP A 220 -8.40 -22.24 -58.41
CA TRP A 220 -8.64 -21.82 -59.79
C TRP A 220 -7.47 -21.03 -60.37
N VAL A 221 -6.86 -20.14 -59.58
CA VAL A 221 -5.68 -19.38 -60.02
C VAL A 221 -4.53 -20.34 -60.38
N ASP A 222 -4.26 -21.34 -59.54
CA ASP A 222 -3.24 -22.35 -59.82
C ASP A 222 -3.58 -23.17 -61.08
N GLU A 223 -4.84 -23.56 -61.25
CA GLU A 223 -5.30 -24.30 -62.45
C GLU A 223 -5.12 -23.46 -63.72
N TYR A 224 -5.50 -22.18 -63.68
CA TYR A 224 -5.30 -21.25 -64.80
C TYR A 224 -3.81 -21.06 -65.12
N GLU A 225 -2.95 -20.99 -64.12
CA GLU A 225 -1.49 -20.91 -64.31
C GLU A 225 -0.96 -22.16 -65.03
N GLN A 226 -1.37 -23.36 -64.62
CA GLN A 226 -0.97 -24.61 -65.27
C GLN A 226 -1.46 -24.68 -66.73
N LEU A 227 -2.70 -24.26 -66.99
CA LEU A 227 -3.24 -24.20 -68.35
C LEU A 227 -2.49 -23.19 -69.22
N TRP A 228 -2.14 -22.02 -68.66
CA TRP A 228 -1.34 -21.01 -69.34
C TRP A 228 0.05 -21.55 -69.72
N LEU A 229 0.75 -22.18 -68.77
CA LEU A 229 2.07 -22.78 -69.00
C LEU A 229 2.02 -23.88 -70.07
N SER A 230 1.01 -24.74 -70.05
CA SER A 230 0.79 -25.76 -71.09
C SER A 230 0.55 -25.14 -72.47
N CYS A 231 -0.22 -24.05 -72.54
CA CYS A 231 -0.48 -23.34 -73.79
C CYS A 231 0.79 -22.71 -74.38
N GLN A 232 1.66 -22.13 -73.53
CA GLN A 232 2.96 -21.60 -73.95
C GLN A 232 3.87 -22.72 -74.49
N GLN A 233 3.93 -23.87 -73.82
CA GLN A 233 4.74 -25.02 -74.29
C GLN A 233 4.27 -25.56 -75.64
N GLN A 234 2.99 -25.45 -75.96
CA GLN A 234 2.43 -25.82 -77.25
C GLN A 234 2.63 -24.73 -78.33
N GLY A 235 3.20 -23.57 -78.00
CA GLY A 235 3.36 -22.44 -78.92
C GLY A 235 2.04 -21.78 -79.35
N LYS A 236 0.95 -22.02 -78.61
CA LYS A 236 -0.38 -21.49 -78.93
C LYS A 236 -0.71 -20.20 -78.19
N CYS A 237 -0.03 -19.93 -77.07
CA CYS A 237 -0.12 -18.69 -76.32
C CYS A 237 1.26 -18.03 -76.31
N MET A 238 1.31 -16.70 -76.58
CA MET A 238 2.50 -15.86 -76.46
C MET A 238 2.34 -14.90 -75.30
#